data_AF-A0A661BKS9-F1
#
_entry.id   AF-A0A661BKS9-F1
#
_cell.length_a   1.000
_cell.length_b   1.000
_cell.length_c   1.000
_cell.angle_alpha   90.00
_cell.angle_beta   90.00
_cell.angle_gamma   90.00
#
_symmetry.space_group_name_H-M   'P 1'
#
loop_
_entity.id
_entity.type
_entity.pdbx_description
1 polymer ?
#
loop_
_entity_poly.entity_id
_entity_poly.type
_entity_poly.pdbx_seq_one_letter_code
_entity_poly.pdbx_strand_id
1 'polypeptide(L)'
;RAVATELCPQLGIAIPVGKDSLSMKTVWAHDGKQREMTAPLSLIVSAFAPVADISKTLTPQLCGDEGDTDLLLVDLGAGKNRLGGSALAQVFDQTGDTPPDVDAPASLREFFNAIQALNADGKLLAYHDRSDGGVFVTVCEMAFAGRTGVTVSLDALDDDPLAALFSEELGAVVQVKQEHREAVLAHFAAVPGLAGHVHVLGTLNHTHKIEFLHAGRTLLSDGLFELHHLWSETTFQMQALRDDPECAKEEFNRLLDVGDPGLYAEFSFDAQHDITAPYVQTTRPRVAILREQGVNGQVEMAAAFDRARFEAVDVHMSDILGGALSLDDFQGLATCGGFSYGDVLGAGGGWAGSVRFNQRARDQFANFFQRPDTFTLGVCNGCQMLAHLKDLIPGAETWPKFVRNRSEQFEARLVMAEVLESPSIFLSGMTGSHLPLVVAHGEGRVQFTDDSRKHEASAVACLRYVDNHGHPAERYPANPNGSPGGITGFTTVDGRASIMMPHPERLFRTAQYSWHPPEWGDDGPWLRMFRAARVWID
;
A
#
# COMPACT_ATOMS: atom_id res chain seq x y z
N ARG A 1 -9.24 -35.95 -2.25
CA ARG A 1 -10.56 -36.40 -2.75
C ARG A 1 -11.56 -35.24 -2.66
N ALA A 2 -12.00 -34.84 -1.46
CA ALA A 2 -12.97 -33.75 -1.23
C ALA A 2 -12.75 -32.50 -2.12
N VAL A 3 -11.52 -32.01 -2.22
CA VAL A 3 -11.20 -30.84 -3.05
C VAL A 3 -11.07 -31.20 -4.53
N ALA A 4 -10.02 -31.95 -4.90
CA ALA A 4 -9.64 -32.16 -6.30
C ALA A 4 -10.63 -32.98 -7.15
N THR A 5 -11.41 -33.89 -6.56
CA THR A 5 -12.31 -34.78 -7.33
C THR A 5 -13.79 -34.48 -7.12
N GLU A 6 -14.15 -33.63 -6.15
CA GLU A 6 -15.55 -33.39 -5.79
C GLU A 6 -15.87 -31.87 -5.83
N LEU A 7 -15.28 -31.06 -4.96
CA LEU A 7 -15.58 -29.62 -4.86
C LEU A 7 -15.11 -28.82 -6.08
N CYS A 8 -13.82 -28.86 -6.42
CA CYS A 8 -13.24 -28.08 -7.52
C CYS A 8 -13.90 -28.38 -8.88
N PRO A 9 -14.16 -29.65 -9.26
CA PRO A 9 -14.90 -29.94 -10.48
C PRO A 9 -16.33 -29.36 -10.52
N GLN A 10 -17.05 -29.34 -9.39
CA GLN A 10 -18.39 -28.75 -9.32
C GLN A 10 -18.36 -27.22 -9.43
N LEU A 11 -17.33 -26.58 -8.87
CA LEU A 11 -17.11 -25.14 -8.98
C LEU A 11 -16.54 -24.73 -10.34
N GLY A 12 -15.99 -25.66 -11.11
CA GLY A 12 -15.27 -25.37 -12.35
C GLY A 12 -13.89 -24.75 -12.12
N ILE A 13 -13.26 -25.02 -10.96
CA ILE A 13 -11.95 -24.48 -10.58
C ILE A 13 -10.88 -25.52 -10.87
N ALA A 14 -9.88 -25.14 -11.67
CA ALA A 14 -8.72 -26.00 -11.94
C ALA A 14 -7.67 -25.88 -10.82
N ILE A 15 -6.95 -26.98 -10.57
CA ILE A 15 -5.74 -27.00 -9.73
C ILE A 15 -4.53 -27.27 -10.64
N PRO A 16 -3.99 -26.25 -11.33
CA PRO A 16 -2.95 -26.45 -12.34
C PRO A 16 -1.54 -26.64 -11.74
N VAL A 17 -1.37 -26.34 -10.45
CA VAL A 17 -0.09 -26.39 -9.74
C VAL A 17 -0.33 -26.77 -8.28
N GLY A 18 0.65 -27.41 -7.66
CA GLY A 18 0.62 -27.76 -6.25
C GLY A 18 1.98 -28.19 -5.74
N LYS A 19 2.11 -28.29 -4.41
CA LYS A 19 3.30 -28.79 -3.72
C LYS A 19 2.87 -29.49 -2.43
N ASP A 20 3.64 -30.47 -1.99
CA ASP A 20 3.41 -31.18 -0.74
C ASP A 20 4.64 -31.12 0.19
N SER A 21 4.37 -31.21 1.50
CA SER A 21 5.35 -31.38 2.58
C SER A 21 4.77 -32.37 3.60
N LEU A 22 5.29 -33.59 3.62
CA LEU A 22 4.64 -34.74 4.28
C LEU A 22 5.13 -35.04 5.71
N SER A 23 6.10 -34.28 6.21
CA SER A 23 6.77 -34.56 7.49
C SER A 23 6.59 -33.42 8.51
N MET A 24 5.39 -32.88 8.62
CA MET A 24 5.05 -31.75 9.50
C MET A 24 4.88 -32.19 10.97
N LYS A 25 5.94 -32.73 11.56
CA LYS A 25 6.02 -33.11 12.97
C LYS A 25 7.40 -32.88 13.56
N THR A 26 7.45 -32.59 14.85
CA THR A 26 8.69 -32.40 15.62
C THR A 26 8.67 -33.26 16.87
N VAL A 27 9.77 -33.96 17.13
CA VAL A 27 9.94 -34.84 18.30
C VAL A 27 11.21 -34.42 19.06
N TRP A 28 11.12 -34.26 20.37
CA TRP A 28 12.26 -33.87 21.22
C TRP A 28 12.14 -34.46 22.63
N ALA A 29 13.22 -34.38 23.42
CA ALA A 29 13.20 -34.74 24.83
C ALA A 29 13.10 -33.48 25.71
N HIS A 30 12.23 -33.51 26.71
CA HIS A 30 12.07 -32.44 27.70
C HIS A 30 11.79 -33.05 29.07
N ASP A 31 12.56 -32.68 30.09
CA ASP A 31 12.51 -33.26 31.44
C ASP A 31 12.58 -34.80 31.46
N GLY A 32 13.46 -35.37 30.63
CA GLY A 32 13.63 -36.82 30.50
C GLY A 32 12.45 -37.55 29.86
N LYS A 33 11.44 -36.83 29.35
CA LYS A 33 10.28 -37.38 28.63
C LYS A 33 10.33 -37.02 27.15
N GLN A 34 9.92 -37.95 26.30
CA GLN A 34 9.71 -37.67 24.88
C GLN A 34 8.46 -36.78 24.71
N ARG A 35 8.58 -35.76 23.88
CA ARG A 35 7.52 -34.85 23.45
C ARG A 35 7.38 -34.91 21.94
N GLU A 36 6.15 -34.71 21.48
CA GLU A 36 5.80 -34.67 20.06
C GLU A 36 4.83 -33.50 19.84
N MET A 37 5.07 -32.74 18.77
CA MET A 37 4.17 -31.72 18.25
C MET A 37 3.91 -32.03 16.78
N THR A 38 2.64 -32.22 16.44
CA THR A 38 2.22 -32.64 15.10
C THR A 38 1.28 -31.58 14.55
N ALA A 39 1.60 -31.06 13.36
CA ALA A 39 0.72 -30.11 12.69
C ALA A 39 -0.57 -30.80 12.23
N PRO A 40 -1.71 -30.10 12.21
CA PRO A 40 -2.90 -30.55 11.49
C PRO A 40 -2.59 -30.78 9.99
N LEU A 41 -3.49 -31.46 9.30
CA LEU A 41 -3.47 -31.42 7.84
C LEU A 41 -3.74 -29.98 7.37
N SER A 42 -2.72 -29.31 6.86
CA SER A 42 -2.79 -27.90 6.45
C SER A 42 -2.84 -27.77 4.94
N LEU A 43 -4.04 -27.63 4.38
CA LEU A 43 -4.22 -27.23 2.99
C LEU A 43 -4.21 -25.71 2.88
N ILE A 44 -3.29 -25.17 2.08
CA ILE A 44 -3.26 -23.74 1.74
C ILE A 44 -3.66 -23.61 0.27
N VAL A 45 -4.71 -22.84 0.00
CA VAL A 45 -5.21 -22.60 -1.36
C VAL A 45 -4.89 -21.17 -1.76
N SER A 46 -4.18 -21.01 -2.89
CA SER A 46 -3.95 -19.72 -3.53
C SER A 46 -4.72 -19.66 -4.84
N ALA A 47 -5.65 -18.70 -4.95
CA ALA A 47 -6.46 -18.49 -6.15
C ALA A 47 -5.83 -17.41 -7.04
N PHE A 48 -5.87 -17.63 -8.36
CA PHE A 48 -5.38 -16.69 -9.37
C PHE A 48 -6.44 -16.52 -10.45
N ALA A 49 -6.77 -15.27 -10.78
CA ALA A 49 -7.73 -14.96 -11.82
C ALA A 49 -7.29 -13.70 -12.60
N PRO A 50 -7.56 -13.64 -13.91
CA PRO A 50 -7.44 -12.38 -14.64
C PRO A 50 -8.49 -11.39 -14.12
N VAL A 51 -8.07 -10.14 -13.90
CA VAL A 51 -8.96 -9.06 -13.48
C VAL A 51 -9.27 -8.19 -14.71
N ALA A 52 -10.55 -8.07 -15.04
CA ALA A 52 -10.99 -7.30 -16.22
C ALA A 52 -10.87 -5.78 -15.99
N ASP A 53 -11.16 -5.33 -14.77
CA ASP A 53 -11.10 -3.93 -14.37
C ASP A 53 -10.71 -3.83 -12.89
N ILE A 54 -9.52 -3.29 -12.63
CA ILE A 54 -8.97 -3.16 -11.27
C ILE A 54 -9.63 -2.02 -10.48
N SER A 55 -10.25 -1.05 -11.16
CA SER A 55 -10.89 0.11 -10.51
C SER A 55 -12.16 -0.25 -9.74
N LYS A 56 -12.76 -1.41 -10.04
CA LYS A 56 -13.96 -1.93 -9.37
C LYS A 56 -13.65 -2.83 -8.19
N THR A 57 -12.41 -2.85 -7.70
CA THR A 57 -12.05 -3.69 -6.55
C THR A 57 -12.68 -3.12 -5.29
N LEU A 58 -13.55 -3.88 -4.63
CA LEU A 58 -14.12 -3.53 -3.33
C LEU A 58 -13.11 -3.81 -2.21
N THR A 59 -13.20 -3.05 -1.13
CA THR A 59 -12.39 -3.26 0.08
C THR A 59 -13.30 -3.31 1.31
N PRO A 60 -12.76 -3.66 2.49
CA PRO A 60 -13.50 -3.54 3.75
C PRO A 60 -13.84 -2.13 4.20
N GLN A 61 -13.31 -1.09 3.55
CA GLN A 61 -13.48 0.29 3.99
C GLN A 61 -14.95 0.72 3.91
N LEU A 62 -15.60 0.87 5.07
CA LEU A 62 -16.97 1.37 5.14
C LEU A 62 -17.03 2.84 4.70
N CYS A 63 -17.97 3.15 3.79
CA CYS A 63 -18.20 4.50 3.28
C CYS A 63 -19.26 5.22 4.13
N GLY A 64 -18.85 6.22 4.90
CA GLY A 64 -19.75 7.01 5.78
C GLY A 64 -20.38 8.24 5.13
N ASP A 65 -19.93 8.61 3.92
CA ASP A 65 -20.28 9.81 3.18
C ASP A 65 -21.25 9.57 2.00
N GLU A 66 -21.70 8.32 1.83
CA GLU A 66 -22.60 7.87 0.75
C GLU A 66 -24.09 7.89 1.13
N GLY A 67 -24.45 8.64 2.18
CA GLY A 67 -25.81 8.70 2.75
C GLY A 67 -26.15 7.52 3.64
N ASP A 68 -27.44 7.21 3.78
CA ASP A 68 -27.89 6.09 4.61
C ASP A 68 -27.52 4.74 3.96
N THR A 69 -26.84 3.89 4.72
CA THR A 69 -26.35 2.58 4.25
C THR A 69 -26.71 1.46 5.23
N ASP A 70 -26.84 0.25 4.70
CA ASP A 70 -27.06 -0.98 5.46
C ASP A 70 -25.88 -1.94 5.26
N LEU A 71 -25.60 -2.72 6.30
CA LEU A 71 -24.71 -3.88 6.27
C LEU A 71 -25.56 -5.14 6.09
N LEU A 72 -25.22 -5.95 5.09
CA LEU A 72 -25.90 -7.22 4.81
C LEU A 72 -24.91 -8.38 4.98
N LEU A 73 -25.26 -9.38 5.76
CA LEU A 73 -24.55 -10.66 5.81
C LEU A 73 -25.11 -11.59 4.73
N VAL A 74 -24.23 -12.16 3.92
CA VAL A 74 -24.52 -13.32 3.09
C VAL A 74 -23.97 -14.56 3.80
N ASP A 75 -24.83 -15.31 4.47
CA ASP A 75 -24.51 -16.47 5.28
C ASP A 75 -24.59 -17.78 4.46
N LEU A 76 -23.45 -18.27 3.96
CA LEU A 76 -23.40 -19.56 3.26
C LEU A 76 -23.39 -20.75 4.21
N GLY A 77 -23.30 -20.51 5.53
CA GLY A 77 -23.50 -21.53 6.57
C GLY A 77 -24.98 -21.88 6.77
N ALA A 78 -25.91 -21.10 6.20
CA ALA A 78 -27.35 -21.33 6.25
C ALA A 78 -27.88 -21.53 7.69
N GLY A 79 -27.39 -20.72 8.63
CA GLY A 79 -27.77 -20.75 10.05
C GLY A 79 -27.23 -21.95 10.84
N LYS A 80 -26.29 -22.73 10.30
CA LYS A 80 -25.70 -23.86 11.04
C LYS A 80 -24.78 -23.43 12.18
N ASN A 81 -24.15 -22.26 12.04
CA ASN A 81 -23.37 -21.58 13.07
C ASN A 81 -22.37 -22.49 13.81
N ARG A 82 -21.61 -23.28 13.06
CA ARG A 82 -20.68 -24.28 13.60
C ARG A 82 -19.44 -23.61 14.22
N LEU A 83 -19.11 -24.02 15.45
CA LEU A 83 -18.01 -23.46 16.25
C LEU A 83 -16.79 -24.39 16.39
N GLY A 84 -16.83 -25.59 15.82
CA GLY A 84 -15.68 -26.49 15.84
C GLY A 84 -14.49 -25.90 15.08
N GLY A 85 -13.31 -25.97 15.68
CA GLY A 85 -12.06 -25.50 15.08
C GLY A 85 -11.91 -23.98 14.95
N SER A 86 -12.84 -23.20 15.51
CA SER A 86 -12.81 -21.74 15.37
C SER A 86 -11.75 -21.06 16.24
N ALA A 87 -11.41 -19.82 15.91
CA ALA A 87 -10.60 -18.94 16.73
C ALA A 87 -11.18 -18.80 18.15
N LEU A 88 -12.51 -18.72 18.28
CA LEU A 88 -13.18 -18.70 19.58
C LEU A 88 -12.88 -19.98 20.39
N ALA A 89 -13.04 -21.17 19.79
CA ALA A 89 -12.73 -22.40 20.48
C ALA A 89 -11.24 -22.45 20.88
N GLN A 90 -10.35 -22.02 19.98
CA GLN A 90 -8.90 -22.02 20.20
C GLN A 90 -8.48 -21.16 21.40
N VAL A 91 -9.00 -19.93 21.55
CA VAL A 91 -8.62 -19.04 22.66
C VAL A 91 -9.16 -19.50 24.02
N PHE A 92 -10.06 -20.49 24.03
CA PHE A 92 -10.56 -21.16 25.23
C PHE A 92 -9.98 -22.59 25.39
N ASP A 93 -8.85 -22.89 24.75
CA ASP A 93 -8.16 -24.18 24.79
C ASP A 93 -9.07 -25.37 24.40
N GLN A 94 -9.99 -25.14 23.45
CA GLN A 94 -10.95 -26.12 22.95
C GLN A 94 -10.82 -26.32 21.44
N THR A 95 -11.27 -27.49 20.97
CA THR A 95 -11.44 -27.77 19.54
C THR A 95 -12.90 -27.65 19.10
N GLY A 96 -13.85 -27.60 20.05
CA GLY A 96 -15.29 -27.64 19.74
C GLY A 96 -15.73 -29.01 19.20
N ASP A 97 -16.91 -29.03 18.58
CA ASP A 97 -17.57 -30.27 18.13
C ASP A 97 -17.59 -30.40 16.60
N THR A 98 -18.43 -29.61 15.93
CA THR A 98 -18.59 -29.65 14.46
C THR A 98 -17.99 -28.39 13.83
N PRO A 99 -17.06 -28.50 12.87
CA PRO A 99 -16.50 -27.35 12.17
C PRO A 99 -17.34 -26.89 10.96
N PRO A 100 -17.20 -25.63 10.53
CA PRO A 100 -17.71 -25.14 9.24
C PRO A 100 -17.31 -26.02 8.04
N ASP A 101 -18.15 -26.08 7.01
CA ASP A 101 -17.93 -26.86 5.79
C ASP A 101 -18.80 -26.36 4.62
N VAL A 102 -18.44 -26.71 3.39
CA VAL A 102 -19.19 -26.39 2.17
C VAL A 102 -20.28 -27.43 1.94
N ASP A 103 -21.47 -27.17 2.48
CA ASP A 103 -22.61 -28.07 2.33
C ASP A 103 -23.24 -28.08 0.93
N ALA A 104 -23.23 -26.92 0.27
CA ALA A 104 -23.81 -26.72 -1.05
C ALA A 104 -22.79 -26.05 -1.99
N PRO A 105 -21.93 -26.82 -2.68
CA PRO A 105 -20.92 -26.29 -3.60
C PRO A 105 -21.48 -25.31 -4.64
N ALA A 106 -22.69 -25.57 -5.15
CA ALA A 106 -23.33 -24.68 -6.12
C ALA A 106 -23.57 -23.28 -5.55
N SER A 107 -24.00 -23.16 -4.29
CA SER A 107 -24.26 -21.88 -3.63
C SER A 107 -23.00 -21.00 -3.56
N LEU A 108 -21.81 -21.59 -3.38
CA LEU A 108 -20.55 -20.82 -3.39
C LEU A 108 -20.25 -20.20 -4.76
N ARG A 109 -20.46 -20.96 -5.85
CA ARG A 109 -20.30 -20.44 -7.21
C ARG A 109 -21.31 -19.33 -7.50
N GLU A 110 -22.57 -19.55 -7.13
CA GLU A 110 -23.62 -18.57 -7.37
C GLU A 110 -23.44 -17.31 -6.50
N PHE A 111 -22.90 -17.45 -5.28
CA PHE A 111 -22.52 -16.32 -4.43
C PHE A 111 -21.47 -15.45 -5.11
N PHE A 112 -20.40 -16.06 -5.64
CA PHE A 112 -19.38 -15.35 -6.40
C PHE A 112 -20.00 -14.59 -7.58
N ASN A 113 -20.84 -15.25 -8.38
CA ASN A 113 -21.50 -14.63 -9.53
C ASN A 113 -22.41 -13.45 -9.13
N ALA A 114 -23.16 -13.59 -8.05
CA ALA A 114 -24.04 -12.55 -7.53
C ALA A 114 -23.24 -11.32 -7.07
N ILE A 115 -22.15 -11.51 -6.32
CA ILE A 115 -21.26 -10.43 -5.91
C ILE A 115 -20.65 -9.72 -7.13
N GLN A 116 -20.17 -10.47 -8.12
CA GLN A 116 -19.63 -9.89 -9.37
C GLN A 116 -20.67 -9.05 -10.11
N ALA A 117 -21.91 -9.53 -10.22
CA ALA A 117 -22.99 -8.80 -10.87
C ALA A 117 -23.36 -7.50 -10.12
N LEU A 118 -23.51 -7.58 -8.79
CA LEU A 118 -23.84 -6.42 -7.96
C LEU A 118 -22.72 -5.36 -7.97
N ASN A 119 -21.46 -5.80 -7.95
CA ASN A 119 -20.31 -4.91 -8.06
C ASN A 119 -20.22 -4.26 -9.45
N ALA A 120 -20.45 -5.04 -10.53
CA ALA A 120 -20.48 -4.51 -11.88
C ALA A 120 -21.53 -3.42 -12.07
N ASP A 121 -22.68 -3.56 -11.39
CA ASP A 121 -23.79 -2.61 -11.34
C ASP A 121 -23.57 -1.43 -10.37
N GLY A 122 -22.46 -1.40 -9.63
CA GLY A 122 -22.15 -0.34 -8.66
C GLY A 122 -23.05 -0.32 -7.43
N LYS A 123 -23.62 -1.47 -7.04
CA LYS A 123 -24.57 -1.58 -5.90
C LYS A 123 -23.90 -1.84 -4.55
N LEU A 124 -22.62 -2.19 -4.55
CA LEU A 124 -21.83 -2.50 -3.36
C LEU A 124 -20.86 -1.36 -3.09
N LEU A 125 -20.76 -0.93 -1.83
CA LEU A 125 -19.83 0.10 -1.38
C LEU A 125 -18.58 -0.51 -0.76
N ALA A 126 -18.77 -1.55 0.07
CA ALA A 126 -17.70 -2.27 0.75
C ALA A 126 -18.00 -3.77 0.79
N TYR A 127 -16.95 -4.58 0.91
CA TYR A 127 -17.02 -6.04 1.00
C TYR A 127 -15.93 -6.55 1.94
N HIS A 128 -16.29 -7.43 2.87
CA HIS A 128 -15.35 -8.23 3.64
C HIS A 128 -15.90 -9.63 3.84
N ASP A 129 -15.12 -10.67 3.55
CA ASP A 129 -15.52 -12.05 3.79
C ASP A 129 -15.51 -12.41 5.29
N ARG A 130 -16.23 -13.48 5.63
CA ARG A 130 -16.22 -14.09 6.95
C ARG A 130 -15.21 -15.24 6.97
N SER A 131 -14.29 -15.18 7.94
CA SER A 131 -13.21 -16.14 8.16
C SER A 131 -12.93 -16.29 9.66
N ASP A 132 -11.65 -16.35 10.06
CA ASP A 132 -11.23 -16.43 11.47
C ASP A 132 -11.92 -15.36 12.33
N GLY A 133 -12.56 -15.77 13.42
CA GLY A 133 -13.29 -14.90 14.34
C GLY A 133 -14.69 -14.49 13.89
N GLY A 134 -15.16 -14.97 12.74
CA GLY A 134 -16.55 -14.89 12.31
C GLY A 134 -17.03 -13.48 11.96
N VAL A 135 -18.35 -13.27 12.00
CA VAL A 135 -18.99 -11.98 11.70
C VAL A 135 -18.47 -10.87 12.63
N PHE A 136 -18.13 -11.21 13.88
CA PHE A 136 -17.58 -10.25 14.83
C PHE A 136 -16.29 -9.60 14.30
N VAL A 137 -15.31 -10.41 13.87
CA VAL A 137 -14.05 -9.89 13.34
C VAL A 137 -14.27 -9.19 12.01
N THR A 138 -15.06 -9.75 11.10
CA THR A 138 -15.40 -9.11 9.81
C THR A 138 -15.93 -7.69 10.00
N VAL A 139 -16.91 -7.50 10.89
CA VAL A 139 -17.51 -6.18 11.15
C VAL A 139 -16.51 -5.24 11.83
N CYS A 140 -15.73 -5.74 12.79
CA CYS A 140 -14.68 -4.95 13.45
C CYS A 140 -13.65 -4.45 12.43
N GLU A 141 -13.13 -5.32 11.56
CA GLU A 141 -12.12 -4.96 10.55
C GLU A 141 -12.67 -3.97 9.50
N MET A 142 -13.94 -4.15 9.08
CA MET A 142 -14.62 -3.16 8.24
C MET A 142 -14.73 -1.79 8.93
N ALA A 143 -15.09 -1.78 10.22
CA ALA A 143 -15.17 -0.55 11.02
C ALA A 143 -13.80 0.11 11.21
N PHE A 144 -12.73 -0.67 11.39
CA PHE A 144 -11.36 -0.18 11.48
C PHE A 144 -10.92 0.47 10.17
N ALA A 145 -11.18 -0.18 9.03
CA ALA A 145 -10.85 0.31 7.70
C ALA A 145 -11.62 1.60 7.36
N GLY A 146 -12.92 1.65 7.68
CA GLY A 146 -13.77 2.83 7.49
C GLY A 146 -13.61 3.91 8.56
N ARG A 147 -12.87 3.65 9.64
CA ARG A 147 -12.75 4.51 10.84
C ARG A 147 -14.12 5.06 11.31
N THR A 148 -15.15 4.22 11.26
CA THR A 148 -16.54 4.61 11.56
C THR A 148 -17.20 3.63 12.51
N GLY A 149 -18.14 4.10 13.32
CA GLY A 149 -18.89 3.25 14.23
C GLY A 149 -19.96 2.44 13.50
N VAL A 150 -20.35 1.30 14.08
CA VAL A 150 -21.35 0.39 13.52
C VAL A 150 -22.28 -0.14 14.61
N THR A 151 -23.55 -0.28 14.28
CA THR A 151 -24.56 -0.86 15.17
C THR A 151 -25.18 -2.05 14.45
N VAL A 152 -24.96 -3.25 14.98
CA VAL A 152 -25.38 -4.55 14.41
C VAL A 152 -26.43 -5.20 15.31
N SER A 153 -27.53 -5.63 14.72
CA SER A 153 -28.52 -6.53 15.33
C SER A 153 -28.31 -7.97 14.84
N LEU A 154 -28.30 -8.90 15.78
CA LEU A 154 -28.19 -10.34 15.52
C LEU A 154 -29.55 -11.05 15.42
N ASP A 155 -30.65 -10.30 15.56
CA ASP A 155 -32.02 -10.83 15.65
C ASP A 155 -32.43 -11.65 14.41
N ALA A 156 -31.80 -11.38 13.27
CA ALA A 156 -32.07 -12.07 12.02
C ALA A 156 -31.25 -13.36 11.82
N LEU A 157 -30.32 -13.70 12.73
CA LEU A 157 -29.34 -14.77 12.53
C LEU A 157 -29.66 -16.05 13.32
N ASP A 158 -29.55 -15.99 14.65
CA ASP A 158 -29.72 -17.12 15.56
C ASP A 158 -30.18 -16.64 16.94
N ASP A 159 -30.83 -17.52 17.70
CA ASP A 159 -31.15 -17.28 19.12
C ASP A 159 -29.90 -17.39 20.02
N ASP A 160 -28.83 -18.05 19.55
CA ASP A 160 -27.52 -18.08 20.17
C ASP A 160 -26.59 -16.99 19.58
N PRO A 161 -26.44 -15.84 20.25
CA PRO A 161 -25.60 -14.76 19.74
C PRO A 161 -24.11 -15.11 19.69
N LEU A 162 -23.63 -16.08 20.49
CA LEU A 162 -22.23 -16.50 20.46
C LEU A 162 -21.95 -17.24 19.15
N ALA A 163 -22.80 -18.19 18.80
CA ALA A 163 -22.68 -18.96 17.57
C ALA A 163 -22.87 -18.08 16.31
N ALA A 164 -23.82 -17.14 16.36
CA ALA A 164 -24.05 -16.18 15.27
C ALA A 164 -22.83 -15.28 14.99
N LEU A 165 -22.13 -14.84 16.04
CA LEU A 165 -20.97 -13.94 15.91
C LEU A 165 -19.69 -14.66 15.50
N PHE A 166 -19.41 -15.81 16.11
CA PHE A 166 -18.08 -16.43 16.06
C PHE A 166 -18.02 -17.71 15.23
N SER A 167 -19.11 -18.12 14.58
CA SER A 167 -19.04 -19.16 13.57
C SER A 167 -18.25 -18.68 12.36
N GLU A 168 -17.36 -19.54 11.88
CA GLU A 168 -16.46 -19.26 10.75
C GLU A 168 -16.97 -19.94 9.48
N GLU A 169 -18.29 -19.98 9.34
CA GLU A 169 -18.96 -20.41 8.13
C GLU A 169 -18.58 -19.49 6.96
N LEU A 170 -18.64 -19.99 5.73
CA LEU A 170 -18.36 -19.14 4.56
C LEU A 170 -19.41 -18.05 4.43
N GLY A 171 -19.02 -16.91 3.85
CA GLY A 171 -19.92 -15.78 3.66
C GLY A 171 -19.18 -14.47 3.57
N ALA A 172 -19.93 -13.37 3.54
CA ALA A 172 -19.38 -12.03 3.56
C ALA A 172 -20.37 -11.02 4.12
N VAL A 173 -19.83 -9.93 4.66
CA VAL A 173 -20.59 -8.71 4.95
C VAL A 173 -20.36 -7.72 3.81
N VAL A 174 -21.45 -7.19 3.27
CA VAL A 174 -21.41 -6.13 2.24
C VAL A 174 -22.12 -4.88 2.73
N GLN A 175 -21.57 -3.72 2.38
CA GLN A 175 -22.24 -2.44 2.60
C GLN A 175 -22.95 -2.01 1.33
N VAL A 176 -24.22 -1.59 1.47
CA VAL A 176 -25.05 -1.11 0.36
C VAL A 176 -25.77 0.18 0.75
N LYS A 177 -26.09 1.02 -0.23
CA LYS A 177 -27.02 2.14 -0.01
C LYS A 177 -28.40 1.61 0.36
N GLN A 178 -29.09 2.25 1.31
CA GLN A 178 -30.44 1.83 1.71
C GLN A 178 -31.41 1.79 0.53
N GLU A 179 -31.29 2.73 -0.41
CA GLU A 179 -32.09 2.75 -1.64
C GLU A 179 -31.84 1.54 -2.57
N HIS A 180 -30.71 0.84 -2.42
CA HIS A 180 -30.38 -0.36 -3.19
C HIS A 180 -30.69 -1.66 -2.43
N ARG A 181 -30.97 -1.60 -1.12
CA ARG A 181 -31.20 -2.80 -0.28
C ARG A 181 -32.19 -3.77 -0.91
N GLU A 182 -33.39 -3.32 -1.25
CA GLU A 182 -34.43 -4.21 -1.78
C GLU A 182 -34.03 -4.86 -3.11
N ALA A 183 -33.31 -4.13 -3.97
CA ALA A 183 -32.80 -4.66 -5.22
C ALA A 183 -31.70 -5.71 -5.00
N VAL A 184 -30.83 -5.50 -4.01
CA VAL A 184 -29.77 -6.45 -3.63
C VAL A 184 -30.38 -7.72 -3.02
N LEU A 185 -31.33 -7.58 -2.08
CA LEU A 185 -32.04 -8.71 -1.48
C LEU A 185 -32.79 -9.52 -2.55
N ALA A 186 -33.50 -8.84 -3.45
CA ALA A 186 -34.21 -9.50 -4.56
C ALA A 186 -33.25 -10.22 -5.52
N HIS A 187 -32.06 -9.65 -5.76
CA HIS A 187 -31.04 -10.29 -6.58
C HIS A 187 -30.60 -11.62 -5.98
N PHE A 188 -30.22 -11.65 -4.70
CA PHE A 188 -29.85 -12.90 -4.02
C PHE A 188 -31.01 -13.88 -3.89
N ALA A 189 -32.23 -13.40 -3.63
CA ALA A 189 -33.41 -14.27 -3.55
C ALA A 189 -33.75 -14.96 -4.87
N ALA A 190 -33.42 -14.34 -6.01
CA ALA A 190 -33.61 -14.93 -7.33
C ALA A 190 -32.54 -15.97 -7.69
N VAL A 191 -31.43 -16.01 -6.95
CA VAL A 191 -30.31 -16.92 -7.21
C VAL A 191 -30.58 -18.29 -6.56
N PRO A 192 -30.58 -19.39 -7.34
CA PRO A 192 -30.82 -20.73 -6.79
C PRO A 192 -29.83 -21.08 -5.68
N GLY A 193 -30.35 -21.53 -4.53
CA GLY A 193 -29.53 -21.93 -3.39
C GLY A 193 -28.99 -20.78 -2.54
N LEU A 194 -29.40 -19.54 -2.78
CA LEU A 194 -29.10 -18.37 -1.93
C LEU A 194 -30.33 -17.68 -1.34
N ALA A 195 -31.53 -18.14 -1.70
CA ALA A 195 -32.77 -17.60 -1.14
C ALA A 195 -32.81 -17.80 0.38
N GLY A 196 -32.90 -16.70 1.13
CA GLY A 196 -32.92 -16.71 2.60
C GLY A 196 -31.54 -16.79 3.26
N HIS A 197 -30.44 -16.65 2.51
CA HIS A 197 -29.08 -16.57 3.06
C HIS A 197 -28.61 -15.12 3.31
N VAL A 198 -29.45 -14.12 3.03
CA VAL A 198 -29.06 -12.72 3.18
C VAL A 198 -29.85 -12.08 4.31
N HIS A 199 -29.12 -11.49 5.26
CA HIS A 199 -29.64 -10.91 6.48
C HIS A 199 -29.19 -9.46 6.61
N VAL A 200 -30.11 -8.55 6.89
CA VAL A 200 -29.77 -7.17 7.23
C VAL A 200 -29.21 -7.17 8.65
N LEU A 201 -27.94 -6.84 8.79
CA LEU A 201 -27.26 -6.80 10.09
C LEU A 201 -27.48 -5.47 10.81
N GLY A 202 -27.33 -4.35 10.11
CA GLY A 202 -27.32 -3.07 10.79
C GLY A 202 -26.83 -1.92 9.92
N THR A 203 -26.43 -0.83 10.57
CA THR A 203 -26.05 0.43 9.91
C THR A 203 -24.78 1.01 10.53
N LEU A 204 -24.22 2.02 9.87
CA LEU A 204 -23.20 2.86 10.47
C LEU A 204 -23.80 3.72 11.59
N ASN A 205 -22.97 4.18 12.52
CA ASN A 205 -23.31 5.15 13.56
C ASN A 205 -22.22 6.23 13.70
N HIS A 206 -22.52 7.30 14.43
CA HIS A 206 -21.61 8.43 14.63
C HIS A 206 -21.02 8.51 16.04
N THR A 207 -21.07 7.41 16.81
CA THR A 207 -20.63 7.39 18.22
C THR A 207 -19.21 6.84 18.38
N HIS A 208 -18.54 6.47 17.29
CA HIS A 208 -17.26 5.75 17.28
C HIS A 208 -17.30 4.49 18.14
N LYS A 209 -18.46 3.81 18.14
CA LYS A 209 -18.64 2.54 18.84
C LYS A 209 -18.97 1.42 17.87
N ILE A 210 -18.50 0.24 18.22
CA ILE A 210 -18.94 -1.02 17.61
C ILE A 210 -19.93 -1.64 18.59
N GLU A 211 -21.17 -1.78 18.14
CA GLU A 211 -22.28 -2.23 18.99
C GLU A 211 -22.94 -3.48 18.42
N PHE A 212 -23.13 -4.48 19.27
CA PHE A 212 -23.87 -5.70 18.94
C PHE A 212 -25.09 -5.83 19.84
N LEU A 213 -26.25 -6.02 19.24
CA LEU A 213 -27.53 -6.13 19.91
C LEU A 213 -28.20 -7.47 19.60
N HIS A 214 -28.96 -7.97 20.56
CA HIS A 214 -29.82 -9.13 20.39
C HIS A 214 -31.05 -9.02 21.29
N ALA A 215 -32.24 -9.25 20.73
CA ALA A 215 -33.54 -9.14 21.37
C ALA A 215 -33.74 -7.83 22.15
N GLY A 216 -33.28 -6.70 21.57
CA GLY A 216 -33.33 -5.37 22.18
C GLY A 216 -32.37 -5.15 23.34
N ARG A 217 -31.43 -6.07 23.61
CA ARG A 217 -30.36 -5.93 24.60
C ARG A 217 -29.03 -5.67 23.91
N THR A 218 -28.25 -4.72 24.44
CA THR A 218 -26.86 -4.51 24.04
C THR A 218 -26.00 -5.62 24.63
N LEU A 219 -25.38 -6.44 23.78
CA LEU A 219 -24.43 -7.46 24.17
C LEU A 219 -23.02 -6.89 24.32
N LEU A 220 -22.63 -5.98 23.42
CA LEU A 220 -21.35 -5.28 23.41
C LEU A 220 -21.54 -3.85 22.89
N SER A 221 -20.81 -2.89 23.46
CA SER A 221 -20.78 -1.48 23.03
C SER A 221 -19.44 -0.88 23.44
N ASP A 222 -18.41 -1.20 22.65
CA ASP A 222 -17.03 -0.81 22.91
C ASP A 222 -16.56 0.26 21.92
N GLY A 223 -15.53 1.01 22.30
CA GLY A 223 -14.96 2.06 21.47
C GLY A 223 -14.17 1.48 20.29
N LEU A 224 -14.38 2.07 19.12
CA LEU A 224 -13.76 1.66 17.86
C LEU A 224 -12.22 1.64 17.94
N PHE A 225 -11.64 2.72 18.47
CA PHE A 225 -10.19 2.91 18.50
C PHE A 225 -9.53 2.01 19.55
N GLU A 226 -10.20 1.77 20.67
CA GLU A 226 -9.76 0.84 21.71
C GLU A 226 -9.75 -0.60 21.20
N LEU A 227 -10.79 -1.02 20.47
CA LEU A 227 -10.84 -2.32 19.83
C LEU A 227 -9.78 -2.48 18.73
N HIS A 228 -9.57 -1.45 17.91
CA HIS A 228 -8.52 -1.47 16.88
C HIS A 228 -7.12 -1.53 17.50
N HIS A 229 -6.91 -0.80 18.61
CA HIS A 229 -5.67 -0.84 19.38
C HIS A 229 -5.43 -2.22 19.99
N LEU A 230 -6.46 -2.85 20.58
CA LEU A 230 -6.37 -4.23 21.09
C LEU A 230 -6.04 -5.23 19.98
N TRP A 231 -6.72 -5.15 18.84
CA TRP A 231 -6.46 -6.00 17.65
C TRP A 231 -5.01 -5.85 17.16
N SER A 232 -4.44 -4.64 17.29
CA SER A 232 -3.07 -4.33 16.86
C SER A 232 -1.97 -4.72 17.86
N GLU A 233 -2.30 -5.23 19.06
CA GLU A 233 -1.30 -5.55 20.08
C GLU A 233 -0.27 -6.57 19.60
N THR A 234 -0.70 -7.59 18.85
CA THR A 234 0.22 -8.62 18.36
C THR A 234 1.27 -8.04 17.43
N THR A 235 0.87 -7.19 16.46
CA THR A 235 1.84 -6.54 15.56
C THR A 235 2.74 -5.57 16.31
N PHE A 236 2.21 -4.84 17.29
CA PHE A 236 3.01 -3.96 18.14
C PHE A 236 4.10 -4.74 18.90
N GLN A 237 3.74 -5.83 19.59
CA GLN A 237 4.72 -6.65 20.33
C GLN A 237 5.79 -7.23 19.41
N MET A 238 5.39 -7.73 18.23
CA MET A 238 6.34 -8.26 17.25
C MET A 238 7.30 -7.19 16.72
N GLN A 239 6.81 -5.99 16.41
CA GLN A 239 7.64 -4.87 15.98
C GLN A 239 8.57 -4.40 17.11
N ALA A 240 8.07 -4.25 18.34
CA ALA A 240 8.88 -3.81 19.48
C ALA A 240 10.01 -4.80 19.83
N LEU A 241 9.81 -6.09 19.54
CA LEU A 241 10.85 -7.13 19.71
C LEU A 241 11.88 -7.16 18.57
N ARG A 242 11.49 -6.75 17.35
CA ARG A 242 12.27 -6.91 16.12
C ARG A 242 12.98 -5.62 15.67
N ASP A 243 12.28 -4.50 15.80
CA ASP A 243 12.58 -3.19 15.23
C ASP A 243 12.99 -2.20 16.35
N ASP A 244 13.02 -0.89 16.05
CA ASP A 244 13.11 0.14 17.09
C ASP A 244 11.81 0.20 17.92
N PRO A 245 11.88 -0.04 19.25
CA PRO A 245 10.68 -0.14 20.09
C PRO A 245 9.92 1.18 20.27
N GLU A 246 10.59 2.33 20.13
CA GLU A 246 9.93 3.63 20.19
C GLU A 246 9.14 3.89 18.89
N CYS A 247 9.69 3.53 17.71
CA CYS A 247 8.94 3.54 16.46
C CYS A 247 7.70 2.65 16.55
N ALA A 248 7.85 1.40 17.00
CA ALA A 248 6.71 0.47 17.17
C ALA A 248 5.63 1.06 18.09
N LYS A 249 6.04 1.71 19.18
CA LYS A 249 5.13 2.35 20.14
C LYS A 249 4.47 3.62 19.58
N GLU A 250 5.18 4.42 18.79
CA GLU A 250 4.61 5.58 18.10
C GLU A 250 3.51 5.16 17.11
N GLU A 251 3.76 4.12 16.30
CA GLU A 251 2.77 3.58 15.37
C GLU A 251 1.54 3.01 16.09
N PHE A 252 1.75 2.26 17.17
CA PHE A 252 0.69 1.69 17.98
C PHE A 252 -0.20 2.74 18.63
N ASN A 253 0.41 3.73 19.29
CA ASN A 253 -0.33 4.80 19.97
C ASN A 253 -1.06 5.74 19.00
N ARG A 254 -0.62 5.84 17.74
CA ARG A 254 -1.31 6.66 16.72
C ARG A 254 -2.76 6.20 16.52
N LEU A 255 -3.04 4.91 16.68
CA LEU A 255 -4.40 4.37 16.52
C LEU A 255 -5.43 5.00 17.46
N LEU A 256 -4.98 5.56 18.59
CA LEU A 256 -5.81 6.24 19.57
C LEU A 256 -6.09 7.72 19.24
N ASP A 257 -5.52 8.25 18.15
CA ASP A 257 -5.91 9.57 17.65
C ASP A 257 -7.29 9.48 16.97
N VAL A 258 -8.33 9.79 17.75
CA VAL A 258 -9.73 9.89 17.31
C VAL A 258 -9.90 10.94 16.21
N GLY A 259 -9.07 11.99 16.22
CA GLY A 259 -9.15 13.11 15.28
C GLY A 259 -8.35 12.90 14.00
N ASP A 260 -7.60 11.81 13.87
CA ASP A 260 -6.80 11.54 12.66
C ASP A 260 -7.74 11.38 11.44
N PRO A 261 -7.68 12.32 10.47
CA PRO A 261 -8.56 12.33 9.30
C PRO A 261 -8.16 11.29 8.25
N GLY A 262 -7.05 10.58 8.44
CA GLY A 262 -6.49 9.66 7.46
C GLY A 262 -5.70 10.37 6.35
N LEU A 263 -5.37 9.61 5.31
CA LEU A 263 -4.75 10.18 4.12
C LEU A 263 -5.74 11.12 3.41
N TYR A 264 -5.23 12.17 2.79
CA TYR A 264 -6.01 13.13 2.03
C TYR A 264 -5.23 13.59 0.80
N ALA A 265 -5.80 14.49 -0.01
CA ALA A 265 -5.06 15.15 -1.07
C ALA A 265 -5.51 16.60 -1.26
N GLU A 266 -4.54 17.51 -1.23
CA GLU A 266 -4.72 18.93 -1.51
C GLU A 266 -3.80 19.35 -2.65
N PHE A 267 -4.38 19.99 -3.66
CA PHE A 267 -3.67 20.35 -4.89
C PHE A 267 -3.51 21.87 -4.99
N SER A 268 -2.31 22.31 -5.37
CA SER A 268 -2.08 23.68 -5.86
C SER A 268 -2.19 23.81 -7.39
N PHE A 269 -2.58 22.74 -8.06
CA PHE A 269 -2.69 22.63 -9.52
C PHE A 269 -3.86 21.72 -9.94
N ASP A 270 -4.25 21.78 -11.21
CA ASP A 270 -5.16 20.79 -11.80
C ASP A 270 -4.36 19.54 -12.21
N ALA A 271 -4.57 18.44 -11.48
CA ALA A 271 -3.88 17.17 -11.72
C ALA A 271 -4.23 16.53 -13.07
N GLN A 272 -5.41 16.81 -13.62
CA GLN A 272 -5.86 16.26 -14.89
C GLN A 272 -5.46 17.15 -16.09
N HIS A 273 -4.97 18.36 -15.84
CA HIS A 273 -4.50 19.24 -16.91
C HIS A 273 -3.14 18.77 -17.48
N ASP A 274 -3.17 18.26 -18.71
CA ASP A 274 -1.96 17.89 -19.46
C ASP A 274 -1.22 19.12 -20.02
N ILE A 275 -0.31 19.69 -19.22
CA ILE A 275 0.59 20.78 -19.64
C ILE A 275 1.54 20.40 -20.78
N THR A 276 1.61 19.11 -21.17
CA THR A 276 2.44 18.66 -22.29
C THR A 276 1.67 18.57 -23.61
N ALA A 277 0.38 18.87 -23.61
CA ALA A 277 -0.45 18.86 -24.83
C ALA A 277 0.14 19.68 -26.00
N PRO A 278 0.78 20.85 -25.79
CA PRO A 278 1.44 21.59 -26.88
C PRO A 278 2.58 20.83 -27.57
N TYR A 279 3.18 19.85 -26.89
CA TYR A 279 4.38 19.13 -27.35
C TYR A 279 4.07 17.81 -28.08
N VAL A 280 2.78 17.46 -28.27
CA VAL A 280 2.37 16.19 -28.88
C VAL A 280 2.94 15.97 -30.28
N GLN A 281 3.13 17.05 -31.05
CA GLN A 281 3.66 17.02 -32.43
C GLN A 281 5.13 17.45 -32.53
N THR A 282 5.85 17.44 -31.40
CA THR A 282 7.28 17.82 -31.34
C THR A 282 8.17 16.59 -31.24
N THR A 283 9.48 16.79 -31.44
CA THR A 283 10.47 15.75 -31.17
C THR A 283 10.45 15.40 -29.68
N ARG A 284 10.49 14.10 -29.37
CA ARG A 284 10.54 13.61 -27.99
C ARG A 284 11.98 13.70 -27.49
N PRO A 285 12.31 14.52 -26.46
CA PRO A 285 13.65 14.58 -25.91
C PRO A 285 14.05 13.23 -25.31
N ARG A 286 15.34 12.88 -25.39
CA ARG A 286 15.83 11.59 -24.91
C ARG A 286 16.17 11.69 -23.43
N VAL A 287 15.65 10.75 -22.65
CA VAL A 287 15.99 10.59 -21.24
C VAL A 287 16.67 9.24 -21.03
N ALA A 288 17.84 9.27 -20.41
CA ALA A 288 18.56 8.07 -19.99
C ALA A 288 17.90 7.53 -18.72
N ILE A 289 17.17 6.42 -18.84
CA ILE A 289 16.63 5.67 -17.71
C ILE A 289 17.75 4.78 -17.19
N LEU A 290 18.53 5.32 -16.26
CA LEU A 290 19.77 4.73 -15.81
C LEU A 290 19.52 3.64 -14.78
N ARG A 291 20.13 2.48 -15.02
CA ARG A 291 20.13 1.35 -14.09
C ARG A 291 21.51 0.69 -13.95
N GLU A 292 21.68 0.02 -12.82
CA GLU A 292 22.80 -0.86 -12.49
C GLU A 292 22.25 -2.25 -12.12
N GLN A 293 23.11 -3.26 -12.01
CA GLN A 293 22.72 -4.56 -11.48
C GLN A 293 22.03 -4.43 -10.10
N GLY A 294 20.81 -4.96 -9.99
CA GLY A 294 19.99 -4.91 -8.77
C GLY A 294 18.98 -3.74 -8.71
N VAL A 295 19.06 -2.78 -9.65
CA VAL A 295 18.00 -1.79 -9.86
C VAL A 295 16.74 -2.50 -10.37
N ASN A 296 15.57 -2.09 -9.88
CA ASN A 296 14.30 -2.76 -10.16
C ASN A 296 13.10 -1.82 -10.42
N GLY A 297 13.29 -0.50 -10.34
CA GLY A 297 12.24 0.50 -10.60
C GLY A 297 12.32 1.21 -11.95
N GLN A 298 13.15 0.72 -12.88
CA GLN A 298 13.42 1.41 -14.15
C GLN A 298 12.24 1.38 -15.13
N VAL A 299 11.37 0.37 -15.06
CA VAL A 299 10.29 0.19 -16.05
C VAL A 299 9.17 1.20 -15.81
N GLU A 300 8.76 1.37 -14.56
CA GLU A 300 7.78 2.38 -14.18
C GLU A 300 8.32 3.81 -14.34
N MET A 301 9.61 4.02 -14.07
CA MET A 301 10.30 5.29 -14.36
C MET A 301 10.23 5.64 -15.84
N ALA A 302 10.58 4.67 -16.71
CA ALA A 302 10.49 4.83 -18.16
C ALA A 302 9.05 5.14 -18.61
N ALA A 303 8.06 4.44 -18.05
CA ALA A 303 6.65 4.63 -18.38
C ALA A 303 6.14 6.03 -17.98
N ALA A 304 6.56 6.56 -16.83
CA ALA A 304 6.19 7.90 -16.39
C ALA A 304 6.77 9.00 -17.32
N PHE A 305 8.04 8.89 -17.69
CA PHE A 305 8.67 9.78 -18.67
C PHE A 305 8.07 9.62 -20.08
N ASP A 306 7.77 8.41 -20.52
CA ASP A 306 7.09 8.14 -21.80
C ASP A 306 5.72 8.84 -21.85
N ARG A 307 4.91 8.71 -20.77
CA ARG A 307 3.62 9.40 -20.64
C ARG A 307 3.76 10.91 -20.69
N ALA A 308 4.86 11.46 -20.20
CA ALA A 308 5.22 12.87 -20.28
C ALA A 308 5.92 13.28 -21.60
N ARG A 309 5.87 12.43 -22.64
CA ARG A 309 6.35 12.71 -24.01
C ARG A 309 7.87 12.67 -24.21
N PHE A 310 8.61 11.95 -23.37
CA PHE A 310 10.04 11.69 -23.58
C PHE A 310 10.30 10.40 -24.36
N GLU A 311 11.41 10.31 -25.09
CA GLU A 311 11.95 9.03 -25.53
C GLU A 311 12.75 8.43 -24.36
N ALA A 312 12.14 7.50 -23.63
CA ALA A 312 12.78 6.81 -22.52
C ALA A 312 13.70 5.70 -23.06
N VAL A 313 15.00 5.80 -22.78
CA VAL A 313 16.02 4.85 -23.24
C VAL A 313 16.56 4.08 -22.05
N ASP A 314 16.52 2.75 -22.11
CA ASP A 314 17.19 1.90 -21.12
C ASP A 314 18.72 2.07 -21.25
N VAL A 315 19.35 2.56 -20.19
CA VAL A 315 20.80 2.74 -20.14
C VAL A 315 21.34 1.97 -18.95
N HIS A 316 22.02 0.86 -19.21
CA HIS A 316 22.73 0.15 -18.16
C HIS A 316 24.12 0.76 -17.95
N MET A 317 24.63 0.72 -16.72
CA MET A 317 25.99 1.19 -16.42
C MET A 317 27.07 0.53 -17.31
N SER A 318 26.87 -0.72 -17.74
CA SER A 318 27.77 -1.40 -18.68
C SER A 318 27.88 -0.68 -20.03
N ASP A 319 26.84 0.01 -20.49
CA ASP A 319 26.82 0.69 -21.78
C ASP A 319 27.73 1.93 -21.73
N ILE A 320 27.69 2.66 -20.61
CA ILE A 320 28.56 3.81 -20.34
C ILE A 320 30.01 3.35 -20.10
N LEU A 321 30.21 2.34 -19.25
CA LEU A 321 31.53 1.81 -18.93
C LEU A 321 32.21 1.23 -20.17
N GLY A 322 31.46 0.48 -20.99
CA GLY A 322 31.90 -0.08 -22.27
C GLY A 322 32.13 0.96 -23.37
N GLY A 323 31.50 2.14 -23.25
CA GLY A 323 31.54 3.19 -24.27
C GLY A 323 30.63 2.89 -25.47
N ALA A 324 29.61 2.05 -25.28
CA ALA A 324 28.59 1.78 -26.28
C ALA A 324 27.60 2.94 -26.44
N LEU A 325 27.52 3.83 -25.44
CA LEU A 325 26.59 4.95 -25.36
C LEU A 325 27.28 6.15 -24.66
N SER A 326 26.92 7.37 -25.10
CA SER A 326 27.36 8.63 -24.47
C SER A 326 26.18 9.36 -23.83
N LEU A 327 26.39 9.94 -22.65
CA LEU A 327 25.41 10.83 -21.99
C LEU A 327 25.24 12.16 -22.73
N ASP A 328 26.14 12.49 -23.66
CA ASP A 328 26.02 13.68 -24.52
C ASP A 328 24.76 13.64 -25.40
N ASP A 329 24.24 12.45 -25.70
CA ASP A 329 23.08 12.25 -26.57
C ASP A 329 21.72 12.44 -25.86
N PHE A 330 21.74 12.87 -24.59
CA PHE A 330 20.56 12.96 -23.72
C PHE A 330 20.34 14.36 -23.20
N GLN A 331 19.07 14.74 -23.03
CA GLN A 331 18.64 15.96 -22.33
C GLN A 331 18.30 15.68 -20.86
N GLY A 332 17.95 14.44 -20.53
CA GLY A 332 17.60 14.04 -19.17
C GLY A 332 18.32 12.78 -18.72
N LEU A 333 18.58 12.70 -17.42
CA LEU A 333 19.08 11.50 -16.74
C LEU A 333 18.17 11.17 -15.56
N ALA A 334 17.63 9.96 -15.51
CA ALA A 334 16.86 9.46 -14.39
C ALA A 334 17.56 8.26 -13.75
N THR A 335 18.07 8.40 -12.52
CA THR A 335 18.67 7.29 -11.76
C THR A 335 17.57 6.57 -10.97
N CYS A 336 17.35 5.30 -11.30
CA CYS A 336 16.16 4.56 -10.87
C CYS A 336 16.33 3.90 -9.48
N GLY A 337 15.22 3.58 -8.84
CA GLY A 337 15.20 2.89 -7.54
C GLY A 337 15.47 1.37 -7.63
N GLY A 338 15.81 0.77 -6.49
CA GLY A 338 16.06 -0.67 -6.36
C GLY A 338 17.09 -0.97 -5.29
N PHE A 339 17.84 -2.06 -5.47
CA PHE A 339 18.89 -2.51 -4.54
C PHE A 339 20.18 -2.75 -5.32
N SER A 340 20.80 -1.69 -5.86
CA SER A 340 22.04 -1.87 -6.62
C SER A 340 23.10 -2.55 -5.74
N TYR A 341 23.67 -3.64 -6.26
CA TYR A 341 24.57 -4.53 -5.50
C TYR A 341 24.00 -5.08 -4.17
N GLY A 342 22.67 -5.14 -4.01
CA GLY A 342 22.03 -5.56 -2.76
C GLY A 342 22.28 -4.59 -1.60
N ASP A 343 22.58 -3.33 -1.89
CA ASP A 343 22.94 -2.27 -0.93
C ASP A 343 24.18 -2.58 -0.06
N VAL A 344 24.98 -3.56 -0.47
CA VAL A 344 26.26 -3.88 0.20
C VAL A 344 27.22 -2.70 0.03
N LEU A 345 27.93 -2.35 1.11
CA LEU A 345 28.78 -1.15 1.24
C LEU A 345 28.00 0.18 1.33
N GLY A 346 26.71 0.10 1.70
CA GLY A 346 25.81 1.25 1.82
C GLY A 346 25.00 1.46 0.54
N ALA A 347 23.70 1.72 0.68
CA ALA A 347 22.79 1.81 -0.45
C ALA A 347 23.22 2.92 -1.43
N GLY A 348 23.26 2.59 -2.73
CA GLY A 348 23.77 3.46 -3.79
C GLY A 348 25.30 3.68 -3.80
N GLY A 349 26.03 3.25 -2.76
CA GLY A 349 27.46 3.44 -2.61
C GLY A 349 28.28 2.64 -3.64
N GLY A 350 27.93 1.38 -3.88
CA GLY A 350 28.57 0.55 -4.91
C GLY A 350 28.39 1.10 -6.32
N TRP A 351 27.17 1.57 -6.63
CA TRP A 351 26.84 2.19 -7.92
C TRP A 351 27.58 3.53 -8.12
N ALA A 352 27.60 4.40 -7.10
CA ALA A 352 28.40 5.61 -7.16
C ALA A 352 29.90 5.30 -7.28
N GLY A 353 30.38 4.23 -6.64
CA GLY A 353 31.74 3.73 -6.76
C GLY A 353 32.11 3.33 -8.20
N SER A 354 31.19 2.68 -8.92
CA SER A 354 31.42 2.28 -10.32
C SER A 354 31.61 3.50 -11.25
N VAL A 355 30.91 4.61 -10.97
CA VAL A 355 31.12 5.90 -11.64
C VAL A 355 32.44 6.54 -11.21
N ARG A 356 32.71 6.65 -9.90
CA ARG A 356 33.86 7.39 -9.36
C ARG A 356 35.20 6.78 -9.74
N PHE A 357 35.30 5.45 -9.71
CA PHE A 357 36.57 4.75 -9.90
C PHE A 357 36.82 4.36 -11.36
N ASN A 358 35.90 4.67 -12.27
CA ASN A 358 36.10 4.54 -13.70
C ASN A 358 36.17 5.92 -14.36
N GLN A 359 37.34 6.28 -14.89
CA GLN A 359 37.58 7.62 -15.45
C GLN A 359 36.58 8.00 -16.55
N ARG A 360 36.23 7.06 -17.45
CA ARG A 360 35.26 7.32 -18.53
C ARG A 360 33.88 7.65 -17.98
N ALA A 361 33.38 6.83 -17.06
CA ALA A 361 32.07 7.07 -16.45
C ALA A 361 32.08 8.38 -15.67
N ARG A 362 33.11 8.63 -14.85
CA ARG A 362 33.26 9.89 -14.12
C ARG A 362 33.19 11.11 -15.04
N ASP A 363 33.92 11.09 -16.15
CA ASP A 363 33.94 12.20 -17.10
C ASP A 363 32.59 12.38 -17.80
N GLN A 364 31.93 11.29 -18.19
CA GLN A 364 30.59 11.31 -18.79
C GLN A 364 29.55 11.95 -17.85
N PHE A 365 29.51 11.54 -16.59
CA PHE A 365 28.57 12.11 -15.61
C PHE A 365 28.91 13.56 -15.29
N ALA A 366 30.18 13.89 -15.04
CA ALA A 366 30.59 15.25 -14.74
C ALA A 366 30.28 16.22 -15.90
N ASN A 367 30.54 15.81 -17.14
CA ASN A 367 30.20 16.61 -18.33
C ASN A 367 28.69 16.79 -18.47
N PHE A 368 27.91 15.73 -18.26
CA PHE A 368 26.45 15.80 -18.29
C PHE A 368 25.92 16.81 -17.27
N PHE A 369 26.35 16.75 -16.00
CA PHE A 369 25.85 17.65 -14.96
C PHE A 369 26.21 19.13 -15.17
N GLN A 370 27.32 19.42 -15.86
CA GLN A 370 27.76 20.79 -16.15
C GLN A 370 27.01 21.44 -17.32
N ARG A 371 26.37 20.65 -18.19
CA ARG A 371 25.62 21.16 -19.33
C ARG A 371 24.38 21.93 -18.87
N PRO A 372 24.17 23.19 -19.31
CA PRO A 372 23.04 24.01 -18.84
C PRO A 372 21.68 23.56 -19.40
N ASP A 373 21.67 22.74 -20.45
CA ASP A 373 20.51 22.21 -21.16
C ASP A 373 20.07 20.82 -20.67
N THR A 374 20.55 20.38 -19.51
CA THR A 374 20.25 19.05 -18.95
C THR A 374 19.53 19.11 -17.62
N PHE A 375 18.73 18.07 -17.35
CA PHE A 375 18.18 17.79 -16.03
C PHE A 375 18.59 16.42 -15.49
N THR A 376 18.51 16.26 -14.17
CA THR A 376 18.72 14.98 -13.48
C THR A 376 17.64 14.72 -12.44
N LEU A 377 17.08 13.51 -12.42
CA LEU A 377 16.20 13.02 -11.36
C LEU A 377 16.82 11.78 -10.72
N GLY A 378 16.92 11.75 -9.39
CA GLY A 378 17.26 10.52 -8.67
C GLY A 378 16.17 10.10 -7.71
N VAL A 379 15.72 8.85 -7.83
CA VAL A 379 14.68 8.30 -6.97
C VAL A 379 15.20 7.10 -6.16
N CYS A 380 14.93 7.11 -4.85
CA CYS A 380 15.29 6.05 -3.90
C CYS A 380 16.77 5.65 -4.00
N ASN A 381 17.09 4.49 -4.58
CA ASN A 381 18.49 4.07 -4.79
C ASN A 381 19.28 4.97 -5.73
N GLY A 382 18.62 5.57 -6.72
CA GLY A 382 19.20 6.61 -7.55
C GLY A 382 19.44 7.92 -6.81
N CYS A 383 18.58 8.27 -5.85
CA CYS A 383 18.79 9.40 -4.94
C CYS A 383 20.04 9.19 -4.09
N GLN A 384 20.17 8.01 -3.48
CA GLN A 384 21.34 7.63 -2.68
C GLN A 384 22.64 7.65 -3.51
N MET A 385 22.60 7.08 -4.71
CA MET A 385 23.73 7.08 -5.65
C MET A 385 24.17 8.51 -5.99
N LEU A 386 23.24 9.40 -6.36
CA LEU A 386 23.56 10.79 -6.69
C LEU A 386 24.04 11.59 -5.48
N ALA A 387 23.50 11.35 -4.29
CA ALA A 387 24.02 11.94 -3.04
C ALA A 387 25.49 11.54 -2.80
N HIS A 388 25.87 10.31 -3.15
CA HIS A 388 27.26 9.86 -3.16
C HIS A 388 28.10 10.47 -4.30
N LEU A 389 27.52 11.12 -5.31
CA LEU A 389 28.21 11.80 -6.42
C LEU A 389 28.08 13.33 -6.37
N LYS A 390 27.62 13.90 -5.27
CA LYS A 390 27.31 15.33 -5.16
C LYS A 390 28.45 16.29 -5.49
N ASP A 391 29.71 15.86 -5.40
CA ASP A 391 30.90 16.63 -5.80
C ASP A 391 31.05 16.77 -7.32
N LEU A 392 30.37 15.94 -8.12
CA LEU A 392 30.30 16.05 -9.58
C LEU A 392 29.11 16.90 -10.06
N ILE A 393 28.17 17.22 -9.17
CA ILE A 393 26.90 17.87 -9.50
C ILE A 393 26.96 19.32 -8.99
N PRO A 394 27.01 20.32 -9.89
CA PRO A 394 27.05 21.72 -9.49
C PRO A 394 25.84 22.09 -8.61
N GLY A 395 26.10 22.71 -7.45
CA GLY A 395 25.03 23.16 -6.56
C GLY A 395 24.44 22.08 -5.65
N ALA A 396 25.04 20.88 -5.61
CA ALA A 396 24.62 19.76 -4.75
C ALA A 396 25.50 19.61 -3.49
N GLU A 397 26.43 20.54 -3.23
CA GLU A 397 27.46 20.41 -2.18
C GLU A 397 26.85 20.16 -0.79
N THR A 398 25.68 20.73 -0.55
CA THR A 398 24.92 20.68 0.71
C THR A 398 24.00 19.48 0.82
N TRP A 399 23.88 18.61 -0.21
CA TRP A 399 23.06 17.41 -0.13
C TRP A 399 23.51 16.49 1.02
N PRO A 400 22.56 15.92 1.78
CA PRO A 400 22.87 15.03 2.89
C PRO A 400 23.31 13.65 2.39
N LYS A 401 23.64 12.78 3.34
CA LYS A 401 23.65 11.34 3.12
C LYS A 401 22.29 10.76 3.47
N PHE A 402 21.99 9.60 2.91
CA PHE A 402 20.85 8.78 3.28
C PHE A 402 21.36 7.52 3.94
N VAL A 403 20.85 7.21 5.13
CA VAL A 403 21.33 6.12 5.99
C VAL A 403 20.16 5.30 6.50
N ARG A 404 20.46 4.21 7.21
CA ARG A 404 19.50 3.32 7.86
C ARG A 404 18.37 4.10 8.54
N ASN A 405 17.13 3.68 8.27
CA ASN A 405 15.92 4.24 8.88
C ASN A 405 16.00 4.17 10.41
N ARG A 406 15.36 5.11 11.10
CA ARG A 406 15.24 5.08 12.57
C ARG A 406 14.53 3.82 13.08
N SER A 407 13.59 3.26 12.31
CA SER A 407 12.91 2.01 12.66
C SER A 407 13.82 0.78 12.64
N GLU A 408 15.05 0.91 12.12
CA GLU A 408 15.96 -0.20 11.82
C GLU A 408 15.37 -1.22 10.83
N GLN A 409 14.29 -0.86 10.14
CA GLN A 409 13.55 -1.75 9.25
C GLN A 409 13.31 -1.13 7.87
N PHE A 410 13.03 -1.99 6.88
CA PHE A 410 12.55 -1.54 5.57
C PHE A 410 11.10 -1.07 5.66
N GLU A 411 10.83 0.14 5.19
CA GLU A 411 9.49 0.72 5.18
C GLU A 411 8.88 0.70 3.79
N ALA A 412 7.76 -0.02 3.65
CA ALA A 412 6.89 -0.01 2.48
C ALA A 412 5.56 0.65 2.86
N ARG A 413 5.39 1.93 2.56
CA ARG A 413 4.29 2.75 3.10
C ARG A 413 3.70 3.67 2.04
N LEU A 414 2.40 3.95 2.13
CA LEU A 414 1.80 5.15 1.54
C LEU A 414 1.72 6.20 2.67
N VAL A 415 2.41 7.32 2.49
CA VAL A 415 2.48 8.40 3.49
C VAL A 415 2.10 9.73 2.85
N MET A 416 1.81 10.74 3.67
CA MET A 416 1.56 12.10 3.17
C MET A 416 2.87 12.86 2.94
N ALA A 417 2.93 13.60 1.84
CA ALA A 417 4.06 14.46 1.51
C ALA A 417 3.60 15.87 1.09
N GLU A 418 4.31 16.88 1.57
CA GLU A 418 4.20 18.29 1.17
C GLU A 418 5.29 18.63 0.15
N VAL A 419 4.88 19.24 -0.97
CA VAL A 419 5.80 19.83 -1.95
C VAL A 419 6.23 21.23 -1.49
N LEU A 420 7.53 21.41 -1.26
CA LEU A 420 8.09 22.66 -0.75
C LEU A 420 8.41 23.65 -1.88
N GLU A 421 8.40 24.95 -1.55
CA GLU A 421 8.93 25.99 -2.43
C GLU A 421 10.42 25.74 -2.65
N SER A 422 10.82 25.56 -3.91
CA SER A 422 12.20 25.26 -4.29
C SER A 422 12.41 25.57 -5.79
N PRO A 423 13.66 25.72 -6.25
CA PRO A 423 13.94 25.91 -7.68
C PRO A 423 13.74 24.63 -8.52
N SER A 424 13.34 23.50 -7.92
CA SER A 424 13.22 22.22 -8.62
C SER A 424 12.31 22.33 -9.85
N ILE A 425 12.87 22.05 -11.02
CA ILE A 425 12.10 22.08 -12.27
C ILE A 425 10.98 21.03 -12.29
N PHE A 426 11.17 19.93 -11.57
CA PHE A 426 10.22 18.82 -11.49
C PHE A 426 9.00 19.18 -10.64
N LEU A 427 9.14 20.10 -9.69
CA LEU A 427 8.07 20.44 -8.74
C LEU A 427 7.44 21.80 -9.06
N SER A 428 7.75 22.36 -10.23
CA SER A 428 7.22 23.63 -10.68
C SER A 428 5.69 23.60 -10.79
N GLY A 429 5.05 24.53 -10.08
CA GLY A 429 3.59 24.65 -10.01
C GLY A 429 2.92 23.61 -9.10
N MET A 430 3.69 22.83 -8.32
CA MET A 430 3.15 21.87 -7.35
C MET A 430 3.31 22.31 -5.89
N THR A 431 4.06 23.39 -5.63
CA THR A 431 4.33 23.89 -4.28
C THR A 431 3.06 24.09 -3.46
N GLY A 432 3.10 23.66 -2.20
CA GLY A 432 1.98 23.69 -1.26
C GLY A 432 0.98 22.55 -1.43
N SER A 433 1.17 21.65 -2.40
CA SER A 433 0.34 20.44 -2.50
C SER A 433 0.69 19.45 -1.40
N HIS A 434 -0.32 18.86 -0.77
CA HIS A 434 -0.20 17.73 0.16
C HIS A 434 -0.75 16.48 -0.53
N LEU A 435 0.12 15.53 -0.85
CA LEU A 435 -0.22 14.39 -1.71
C LEU A 435 0.25 13.08 -1.08
N PRO A 436 -0.54 11.99 -1.18
CA PRO A 436 -0.06 10.66 -0.82
C PRO A 436 1.10 10.25 -1.74
N LEU A 437 2.12 9.62 -1.16
CA LEU A 437 3.34 9.24 -1.85
C LEU A 437 3.89 7.93 -1.29
N VAL A 438 4.32 7.04 -2.19
CA VAL A 438 4.79 5.71 -1.80
C VAL A 438 6.27 5.72 -1.45
N VAL A 439 6.58 5.05 -0.35
CA VAL A 439 7.91 4.88 0.22
C VAL A 439 8.23 3.38 0.21
N ALA A 440 9.47 3.04 -0.16
CA ALA A 440 9.95 1.67 -0.23
C ALA A 440 11.48 1.63 -0.02
N HIS A 441 11.96 1.88 1.21
CA HIS A 441 13.40 1.94 1.49
C HIS A 441 13.76 1.50 2.92
N GLY A 442 14.97 0.94 3.09
CA GLY A 442 15.59 0.67 4.40
C GLY A 442 16.65 1.68 4.83
N GLU A 443 17.17 2.49 3.90
CA GLU A 443 18.22 3.48 4.13
C GLU A 443 17.81 4.87 3.59
N GLY A 444 16.66 5.39 4.05
CA GLY A 444 16.14 6.69 3.59
C GLY A 444 16.29 7.84 4.56
N ARG A 445 16.89 7.62 5.74
CA ARG A 445 17.01 8.67 6.77
C ARG A 445 18.06 9.70 6.36
N VAL A 446 17.67 10.96 6.32
CA VAL A 446 18.57 12.09 6.07
C VAL A 446 19.57 12.25 7.21
N GLN A 447 20.86 12.29 6.86
CA GLN A 447 21.95 12.60 7.79
C GLN A 447 22.89 13.66 7.19
N PHE A 448 22.95 14.82 7.84
CA PHE A 448 23.95 15.86 7.55
C PHE A 448 25.28 15.54 8.24
N THR A 449 26.40 15.91 7.64
CA THR A 449 27.75 15.77 8.22
C THR A 449 27.99 16.78 9.36
N ASP A 450 29.02 16.56 10.19
CA ASP A 450 29.27 17.23 11.49
C ASP A 450 29.25 18.78 11.52
N ASP A 451 29.38 19.47 10.39
CA ASP A 451 29.04 20.91 10.25
C ASP A 451 27.50 21.13 10.08
N SER A 452 26.73 20.39 10.88
CA SER A 452 25.35 19.98 10.57
C SER A 452 24.37 21.12 10.37
N ARG A 453 24.36 22.13 11.27
CA ARG A 453 23.37 23.22 11.20
C ARG A 453 23.53 24.12 9.97
N LYS A 454 24.77 24.35 9.51
CA LYS A 454 25.03 25.20 8.35
C LYS A 454 24.64 24.48 7.06
N HIS A 455 25.00 23.20 6.94
CA HIS A 455 24.65 22.39 5.78
C HIS A 455 23.14 22.17 5.70
N GLU A 456 22.50 21.86 6.82
CA GLU A 456 21.04 21.73 6.91
C GLU A 456 20.32 23.00 6.46
N ALA A 457 20.73 24.17 6.96
CA ALA A 457 20.14 25.45 6.56
C ALA A 457 20.42 25.86 5.10
N SER A 458 21.43 25.25 4.46
CA SER A 458 21.86 25.57 3.08
C SER A 458 21.44 24.51 2.07
N ALA A 459 20.89 23.38 2.52
CA ALA A 459 20.35 22.34 1.65
C ALA A 459 18.99 22.79 1.12
N VAL A 460 18.80 22.71 -0.19
CA VAL A 460 17.56 23.14 -0.83
C VAL A 460 16.55 21.99 -0.81
N ALA A 461 15.83 21.87 0.29
CA ALA A 461 14.76 20.88 0.43
C ALA A 461 13.61 21.17 -0.55
N CYS A 462 13.05 20.14 -1.16
CA CYS A 462 11.94 20.26 -2.11
C CYS A 462 10.74 19.37 -1.76
N LEU A 463 10.90 18.43 -0.82
CA LEU A 463 9.85 17.49 -0.43
C LEU A 463 9.99 17.11 1.05
N ARG A 464 8.85 17.02 1.74
CA ARG A 464 8.78 16.70 3.16
C ARG A 464 7.61 15.76 3.46
N TYR A 465 7.79 14.81 4.36
CA TYR A 465 6.70 14.06 4.95
C TYR A 465 5.88 14.93 5.90
N VAL A 466 4.55 14.81 5.84
CA VAL A 466 3.62 15.44 6.77
C VAL A 466 2.76 14.38 7.45
N ASP A 467 2.25 14.70 8.63
CA ASP A 467 1.22 13.88 9.26
C ASP A 467 -0.12 14.09 8.56
N ASN A 468 -1.12 13.31 8.97
CA ASN A 468 -2.46 13.38 8.41
C ASN A 468 -3.19 14.70 8.76
N HIS A 469 -2.63 15.51 9.66
CA HIS A 469 -3.12 16.87 9.96
C HIS A 469 -2.42 17.94 9.12
N GLY A 470 -1.47 17.56 8.26
CA GLY A 470 -0.71 18.47 7.40
C GLY A 470 0.46 19.16 8.07
N HIS A 471 0.85 18.76 9.28
CA HIS A 471 2.05 19.29 9.92
C HIS A 471 3.29 18.49 9.51
N PRO A 472 4.48 19.11 9.48
CA PRO A 472 5.73 18.38 9.32
C PRO A 472 5.80 17.13 10.19
N ALA A 473 6.02 15.96 9.58
CA ALA A 473 5.98 14.70 10.31
C ALA A 473 7.22 14.53 11.19
N GLU A 474 7.01 14.52 12.50
CA GLU A 474 8.08 14.28 13.50
C GLU A 474 8.08 12.84 14.04
N ARG A 475 6.99 12.09 13.82
CA ARG A 475 6.75 10.76 14.39
C ARG A 475 6.58 9.70 13.32
N TYR A 476 6.98 8.49 13.66
CA TYR A 476 6.76 7.29 12.87
C TYR A 476 5.30 6.82 13.02
N PRO A 477 4.66 6.26 11.97
CA PRO A 477 5.21 6.01 10.63
C PRO A 477 4.94 7.15 9.63
N ALA A 478 4.30 8.25 10.03
CA ALA A 478 4.07 9.40 9.14
C ALA A 478 5.39 9.95 8.57
N ASN A 479 6.44 9.97 9.40
CA ASN A 479 7.83 10.06 8.99
C ASN A 479 8.46 8.65 9.05
N PRO A 480 8.51 7.91 7.94
CA PRO A 480 8.84 6.48 7.95
C PRO A 480 10.31 6.21 8.29
N ASN A 481 11.22 7.15 8.04
CA ASN A 481 12.66 6.95 8.25
C ASN A 481 13.26 7.76 9.40
N GLY A 482 12.50 8.69 9.99
CA GLY A 482 12.98 9.56 11.06
C GLY A 482 13.89 10.68 10.56
N SER A 483 13.73 11.13 9.32
CA SER A 483 14.49 12.28 8.80
C SER A 483 14.10 13.57 9.54
N PRO A 484 15.07 14.42 9.94
CA PRO A 484 14.78 15.67 10.63
C PRO A 484 13.81 16.55 9.84
N GLY A 485 12.77 17.06 10.54
CA GLY A 485 11.73 17.87 9.93
C GLY A 485 10.92 17.19 8.82
N GLY A 486 10.99 15.86 8.70
CA GLY A 486 10.33 15.09 7.63
C GLY A 486 10.96 15.26 6.25
N ILE A 487 12.09 15.97 6.11
CA ILE A 487 12.68 16.25 4.79
C ILE A 487 13.09 14.96 4.09
N THR A 488 12.72 14.81 2.82
CA THR A 488 12.95 13.56 2.08
C THR A 488 13.33 13.76 0.60
N GLY A 489 13.36 15.01 0.13
CA GLY A 489 13.85 15.36 -1.20
C GLY A 489 14.60 16.69 -1.21
N PHE A 490 15.59 16.78 -2.10
CA PHE A 490 16.48 17.91 -2.27
C PHE A 490 16.66 18.24 -3.74
N THR A 491 16.95 19.51 -4.04
CA THR A 491 17.31 19.97 -5.37
C THR A 491 18.63 20.74 -5.34
N THR A 492 19.25 20.95 -6.50
CA THR A 492 20.38 21.88 -6.65
C THR A 492 19.89 23.33 -6.60
N VAL A 493 20.80 24.27 -6.30
CA VAL A 493 20.51 25.71 -6.30
C VAL A 493 19.96 26.24 -7.64
N ASP A 494 20.33 25.62 -8.76
CA ASP A 494 19.81 25.95 -10.09
C ASP A 494 18.54 25.15 -10.48
N GLY A 495 18.10 24.23 -9.63
CA GLY A 495 16.85 23.48 -9.82
C GLY A 495 16.91 22.29 -10.78
N ARG A 496 17.99 22.11 -11.54
CA ARG A 496 18.04 21.15 -12.65
C ARG A 496 18.27 19.71 -12.22
N ALA A 497 18.85 19.49 -11.04
CA ALA A 497 19.00 18.17 -10.46
C ALA A 497 18.19 18.06 -9.16
N SER A 498 17.28 17.08 -9.10
CA SER A 498 16.49 16.78 -7.91
C SER A 498 16.66 15.32 -7.51
N ILE A 499 16.75 15.07 -6.21
CA ILE A 499 16.84 13.73 -5.63
C ILE A 499 15.77 13.57 -4.54
N MET A 500 15.15 12.40 -4.48
CA MET A 500 14.15 12.10 -3.45
C MET A 500 14.08 10.61 -3.12
N MET A 501 13.80 10.29 -1.86
CA MET A 501 13.66 8.90 -1.42
C MET A 501 12.34 8.23 -1.82
N PRO A 502 11.17 8.90 -1.80
CA PRO A 502 9.92 8.28 -2.23
C PRO A 502 9.84 8.09 -3.75
N HIS A 503 8.85 7.33 -4.21
CA HIS A 503 8.71 6.89 -5.61
C HIS A 503 7.50 7.53 -6.34
N PRO A 504 7.61 8.76 -6.86
CA PRO A 504 6.53 9.37 -7.65
C PRO A 504 6.22 8.60 -8.95
N GLU A 505 7.21 7.92 -9.53
CA GLU A 505 7.08 7.08 -10.72
C GLU A 505 6.27 5.80 -10.50
N ARG A 506 6.03 5.43 -9.23
CA ARG A 506 5.12 4.32 -8.89
C ARG A 506 3.68 4.77 -8.72
N LEU A 507 3.41 6.07 -8.83
CA LEU A 507 2.13 6.72 -8.57
C LEU A 507 1.74 7.73 -9.66
N PHE A 508 2.22 7.54 -10.89
CA PHE A 508 1.85 8.42 -12.02
C PHE A 508 0.45 8.12 -12.57
N ARG A 509 -0.16 6.99 -12.18
CA ARG A 509 -1.56 6.65 -12.47
C ARG A 509 -2.34 6.52 -11.17
N THR A 510 -3.57 7.00 -11.16
CA THR A 510 -4.49 6.89 -10.00
C THR A 510 -4.65 5.44 -9.56
N ALA A 511 -4.79 4.50 -10.49
CA ALA A 511 -4.97 3.08 -10.20
C ALA A 511 -3.75 2.41 -9.53
N GLN A 512 -2.62 3.10 -9.36
CA GLN A 512 -1.45 2.58 -8.65
C GLN A 512 -1.42 2.97 -7.16
N TYR A 513 -2.34 3.84 -6.73
CA TYR A 513 -2.44 4.25 -5.33
C TYR A 513 -3.10 3.17 -4.48
N SER A 514 -2.55 2.92 -3.30
CA SER A 514 -3.22 2.07 -2.29
C SER A 514 -4.49 2.71 -1.74
N TRP A 515 -4.55 4.04 -1.75
CA TRP A 515 -5.72 4.84 -1.42
C TRP A 515 -5.65 6.16 -2.19
N HIS A 516 -6.79 6.60 -2.73
CA HIS A 516 -6.95 7.90 -3.35
C HIS A 516 -8.40 8.39 -3.19
N PRO A 517 -8.66 9.71 -3.24
CA PRO A 517 -10.01 10.24 -3.37
C PRO A 517 -10.74 9.69 -4.61
N PRO A 518 -12.04 9.34 -4.50
CA PRO A 518 -12.79 8.68 -5.58
C PRO A 518 -12.97 9.53 -6.84
N GLU A 519 -12.88 10.86 -6.74
CA GLU A 519 -13.10 11.81 -7.83
C GLU A 519 -11.90 11.97 -8.79
N TRP A 520 -10.80 11.28 -8.54
CA TRP A 520 -9.62 11.35 -9.41
C TRP A 520 -9.88 10.75 -10.79
N GLY A 521 -9.31 11.39 -11.82
CA GLY A 521 -9.23 10.81 -13.17
C GLY A 521 -8.12 9.75 -13.28
N ASP A 522 -7.72 9.43 -14.51
CA ASP A 522 -6.71 8.37 -14.76
C ASP A 522 -5.30 8.76 -14.29
N ASP A 523 -4.97 10.05 -14.37
CA ASP A 523 -3.64 10.56 -14.07
C ASP A 523 -3.49 10.79 -12.56
N GLY A 524 -2.49 10.14 -11.97
CA GLY A 524 -2.07 10.44 -10.61
C GLY A 524 -1.34 11.78 -10.56
N PRO A 525 -1.44 12.55 -9.46
CA PRO A 525 -0.87 13.89 -9.38
C PRO A 525 0.65 13.94 -9.56
N TRP A 526 1.37 12.87 -9.22
CA TRP A 526 2.83 12.81 -9.43
C TRP A 526 3.24 12.74 -10.91
N LEU A 527 2.32 12.47 -11.84
CA LEU A 527 2.59 12.62 -13.27
C LEU A 527 2.98 14.06 -13.64
N ARG A 528 2.47 15.05 -12.89
CA ARG A 528 2.80 16.47 -13.08
C ARG A 528 4.31 16.71 -13.05
N MET A 529 5.08 15.95 -12.27
CA MET A 529 6.51 16.13 -12.18
C MET A 529 7.24 15.87 -13.49
N PHE A 530 6.89 14.77 -14.15
CA PHE A 530 7.47 14.38 -15.42
C PHE A 530 7.03 15.34 -16.54
N ARG A 531 5.77 15.80 -16.48
CA ARG A 531 5.24 16.82 -17.38
C ARG A 531 5.95 18.18 -17.22
N ALA A 532 6.27 18.58 -16.00
CA ALA A 532 7.01 19.81 -15.72
C ALA A 532 8.43 19.76 -16.31
N ALA A 533 9.12 18.61 -16.20
CA ALA A 533 10.40 18.40 -16.86
C ALA A 533 10.31 18.51 -18.40
N ARG A 534 9.20 18.03 -19.00
CA ARG A 534 8.98 18.20 -20.45
C ARG A 534 8.83 19.67 -20.81
N VAL A 535 8.05 20.43 -20.04
CA VAL A 535 7.89 21.87 -20.27
C VAL A 535 9.21 22.61 -20.15
N TRP A 536 10.05 22.27 -19.18
CA TRP A 536 11.32 22.96 -18.93
C TRP A 536 12.36 22.84 -20.05
N ILE A 537 12.34 21.75 -20.83
CA ILE A 537 13.28 21.55 -21.94
C ILE A 537 13.10 22.57 -23.07
N ASP A 538 11.87 23.05 -23.29
CA ASP A 538 11.54 24.01 -24.35
C ASP A 538 11.48 25.44 -23.80
#